data_AF-A0A945W015-F1
#
_entry.id   AF-A0A945W015-F1
#
_cell.length_a   1.000
_cell.length_b   1.000
_cell.length_c   1.000
_cell.angle_alpha   90.00
_cell.angle_beta   90.00
_cell.angle_gamma   90.00
#
_symmetry.space_group_name_H-M   'P 1'
#
loop_
_entity.id
_entity.type
_entity.pdbx_description
1 polymer ?
#
loop_
_entity_poly.entity_id
_entity_poly.type
_entity_poly.pdbx_seq_one_letter_code
_entity_poly.pdbx_strand_id
1 'polypeptide(L)'
;MNLILLSKNDFIEDTGRVRIQDHRSAHILKVNKSSVGDELRVGLINGKLGCGRITHVEEGKIEIDVVLDREPPAPLQLTLIFAMVRPRVFKRVLTQVTAMGIKKIVVVNSFRVEKSFWKSPVLEKESLNKYLIRGLEQGQDTIVPEVLIRP
;
A
#
# COMPACT_ATOMS: atom_id res chain seq x y z
N MET A 1 -3.35 -1.63 -14.09
CA MET A 1 -3.25 -0.26 -13.55
C MET A 1 -3.33 -0.36 -12.04
N ASN A 2 -2.30 0.09 -11.33
CA ASN A 2 -2.24 -0.05 -9.87
C ASN A 2 -3.19 0.96 -9.21
N LEU A 3 -3.77 0.56 -8.08
CA LEU A 3 -4.51 1.44 -7.20
C LEU A 3 -3.55 2.50 -6.63
N ILE A 4 -3.94 3.76 -6.61
CA ILE A 4 -3.22 4.82 -5.89
C ILE A 4 -3.78 4.90 -4.48
N LEU A 5 -2.97 4.52 -3.48
CA LEU A 5 -3.38 4.66 -2.09
C LEU A 5 -3.18 6.08 -1.58
N LEU A 6 -4.20 6.56 -0.89
CA LEU A 6 -4.31 7.89 -0.30
C LEU A 6 -4.28 7.76 1.22
N SER A 7 -3.63 8.72 1.88
CA SER A 7 -3.68 8.95 3.31
C SER A 7 -4.62 10.11 3.60
N LYS A 8 -5.10 10.23 4.85
CA LYS A 8 -5.92 11.37 5.26
C LYS A 8 -5.21 12.71 5.08
N ASN A 9 -3.88 12.72 5.19
CA ASN A 9 -3.07 13.93 5.05
C ASN A 9 -2.96 14.41 3.59
N ASP A 10 -3.38 13.60 2.61
CA ASP A 10 -3.39 14.01 1.21
C ASP A 10 -4.61 14.89 0.89
N PHE A 11 -5.67 14.83 1.71
CA PHE A 11 -6.90 15.57 1.46
C PHE A 11 -6.73 17.06 1.76
N ILE A 12 -7.20 17.88 0.82
CA ILE A 12 -7.42 19.30 1.03
C ILE A 12 -8.72 19.44 1.80
N GLU A 13 -8.66 20.09 2.97
CA GLU A 13 -9.80 20.28 3.87
C GLU A 13 -11.05 20.77 3.13
N ASP A 14 -12.21 20.19 3.47
CA ASP A 14 -13.55 20.56 3.00
C ASP A 14 -13.81 20.53 1.49
N THR A 15 -12.96 19.89 0.69
CA THR A 15 -13.11 19.89 -0.79
C THR A 15 -13.27 18.52 -1.44
N GLY A 16 -13.03 17.42 -0.72
CA GLY A 16 -13.02 16.07 -1.31
C GLY A 16 -11.89 15.84 -2.33
N ARG A 17 -10.96 16.80 -2.44
CA ARG A 17 -9.81 16.76 -3.34
C ARG A 17 -8.57 16.33 -2.59
N VAL A 18 -7.63 15.72 -3.30
CA VAL A 18 -6.32 15.38 -2.76
C VAL A 18 -5.21 16.07 -3.53
N ARG A 19 -4.14 16.41 -2.83
CA ARG A 19 -2.91 16.94 -3.43
C ARG A 19 -1.75 15.99 -3.19
N ILE A 20 -1.20 15.46 -4.28
CA ILE A 20 -0.09 14.50 -4.25
C ILE A 20 1.17 15.18 -4.78
N GLN A 21 2.25 15.15 -3.98
CA GLN A 21 3.54 15.78 -4.33
C GLN A 21 4.75 14.89 -4.02
N ASP A 22 4.52 13.62 -3.67
CA ASP A 22 5.57 12.67 -3.32
C ASP A 22 5.90 11.73 -4.50
N HIS A 23 6.49 10.57 -4.23
CA HIS A 23 6.84 9.59 -5.26
C HIS A 23 5.65 9.15 -6.13
N ARG A 24 4.40 9.24 -5.63
CA ARG A 24 3.20 8.85 -6.36
C ARG A 24 2.96 9.78 -7.55
N SER A 25 3.26 11.07 -7.44
CA SER A 25 3.08 12.01 -8.55
C SER A 25 4.00 11.66 -9.73
N ALA A 26 5.27 11.37 -9.46
CA ALA A 26 6.21 10.91 -10.46
C ALA A 26 5.75 9.60 -11.12
N HIS A 27 5.17 8.67 -10.35
CA HIS A 27 4.62 7.43 -10.89
C HIS A 27 3.42 7.69 -11.81
N ILE A 28 2.47 8.53 -11.40
CA ILE A 28 1.28 8.88 -12.19
C ILE A 28 1.66 9.54 -13.52
N LEU A 29 2.63 10.46 -13.52
CA LEU A 29 3.03 11.21 -14.71
C LEU A 29 4.00 10.44 -15.62
N LYS A 30 5.01 9.77 -15.04
CA LYS A 30 6.08 9.14 -15.84
C LYS A 30 5.80 7.68 -16.20
N VAL A 31 5.13 6.95 -15.29
CA VAL A 31 4.87 5.51 -15.48
C VAL A 31 3.49 5.30 -16.05
N ASN A 32 2.45 5.85 -15.41
CA ASN A 32 1.09 5.72 -15.93
C ASN A 32 0.83 6.64 -17.14
N LYS A 33 1.66 7.68 -17.33
CA LYS A 33 1.52 8.69 -18.40
C LYS A 33 0.14 9.34 -18.42
N SER A 34 -0.39 9.60 -17.22
CA SER A 34 -1.71 10.20 -17.04
C SER A 34 -1.63 11.73 -17.17
N SER A 35 -2.71 12.33 -17.60
CA SER A 35 -2.88 13.75 -17.88
C SER A 35 -4.17 14.29 -17.26
N VAL A 36 -4.33 15.62 -17.27
CA VAL A 36 -5.54 16.26 -16.76
C VAL A 36 -6.77 15.73 -17.50
N GLY A 37 -7.80 15.36 -16.74
CA GLY A 37 -9.02 14.73 -17.23
C GLY A 37 -9.03 13.21 -17.11
N ASP A 38 -7.87 12.56 -16.96
CA ASP A 38 -7.79 11.10 -16.83
C ASP A 38 -8.32 10.63 -15.46
N GLU A 39 -8.88 9.42 -15.48
CA GLU A 39 -9.44 8.77 -14.30
C GLU A 39 -8.48 7.70 -13.75
N LEU A 40 -8.23 7.76 -12.46
CA LEU A 40 -7.37 6.85 -11.72
C LEU A 40 -8.18 6.03 -10.72
N ARG A 41 -7.77 4.79 -10.48
CA ARG A 41 -8.26 4.03 -9.33
C ARG A 41 -7.57 4.55 -8.08
N VAL A 42 -8.34 4.97 -7.09
CA VAL A 42 -7.82 5.50 -5.82
C VAL A 42 -8.48 4.80 -4.64
N GLY A 43 -7.83 4.81 -3.49
CA GLY A 43 -8.40 4.26 -2.27
C GLY A 43 -7.79 4.87 -1.03
N LEU A 44 -8.59 5.11 0.00
CA LEU A 44 -8.10 5.59 1.30
C LEU A 44 -7.55 4.41 2.09
N ILE A 45 -6.32 4.53 2.61
CA ILE A 45 -5.73 3.53 3.50
C ILE A 45 -6.68 3.27 4.68
N ASN A 46 -6.99 1.98 4.90
CA ASN A 46 -7.98 1.49 5.87
C ASN A 46 -9.38 2.10 5.70
N GLY A 47 -9.77 2.39 4.46
CA GLY A 47 -11.06 2.97 4.10
C GLY A 47 -11.56 2.49 2.75
N LYS A 48 -12.40 3.30 2.12
CA LYS A 48 -13.07 2.96 0.87
C LYS A 48 -12.15 3.09 -0.35
N LEU A 49 -12.48 2.30 -1.37
CA LEU A 49 -12.01 2.41 -2.75
C LEU A 49 -12.89 3.38 -3.53
N GLY A 50 -12.37 3.84 -4.67
CA GLY A 50 -13.04 4.84 -5.47
C GLY A 50 -12.31 5.15 -6.78
N CYS A 51 -12.70 6.28 -7.35
CA CYS A 51 -12.08 6.84 -8.53
C CYS A 51 -11.63 8.27 -8.26
N GLY A 52 -10.57 8.68 -8.95
CA GLY A 52 -10.00 10.01 -8.84
C GLY A 52 -9.79 10.60 -10.23
N ARG A 53 -10.32 11.79 -10.50
CA ARG A 53 -10.09 12.50 -11.76
C ARG A 53 -8.99 13.53 -11.58
N ILE A 54 -7.96 13.49 -12.42
CA ILE A 54 -6.89 14.48 -12.37
C ILE A 54 -7.45 15.84 -12.83
N THR A 55 -7.41 16.84 -11.97
CA THR A 55 -7.91 18.19 -12.27
C THR A 55 -6.80 19.17 -12.59
N HIS A 56 -5.66 19.05 -11.89
CA HIS A 56 -4.51 19.91 -12.11
C HIS A 56 -3.20 19.13 -12.02
N VAL A 57 -2.24 19.52 -12.86
CA VAL A 57 -0.86 19.03 -12.83
C VAL A 57 0.06 20.25 -12.98
N GLU A 58 0.87 20.54 -11.97
CA GLU A 58 1.80 21.68 -11.98
C GLU A 58 3.06 21.34 -11.20
N GLU A 59 4.24 21.54 -11.79
CA GLU A 59 5.55 21.36 -11.14
C GLU A 59 5.73 20.05 -10.34
N GLY A 60 5.10 18.95 -10.80
CA GLY A 60 5.16 17.65 -10.11
C GLY A 60 4.16 17.48 -8.95
N LYS A 61 3.29 18.46 -8.71
CA LYS A 61 2.09 18.35 -7.88
C LYS A 61 0.90 17.96 -8.75
N ILE A 62 0.08 17.06 -8.22
CA ILE A 62 -1.14 16.60 -8.89
C ILE A 62 -2.31 16.82 -7.94
N GLU A 63 -3.36 17.46 -8.44
CA GLU A 63 -4.65 17.52 -7.76
C GLU A 63 -5.63 16.57 -8.41
N ILE A 64 -6.37 15.86 -7.55
CA ILE A 64 -7.29 14.82 -7.97
C ILE A 64 -8.61 15.02 -7.21
N ASP A 65 -9.71 15.10 -7.95
CA ASP A 65 -11.06 15.05 -7.38
C ASP A 65 -11.40 13.60 -7.10
N VAL A 66 -11.65 13.27 -5.82
CA VAL A 66 -11.76 11.88 -5.36
C VAL A 66 -13.19 11.57 -4.93
N VAL A 67 -13.72 10.46 -5.43
CA VAL A 67 -14.99 9.87 -5.00
C VAL A 67 -14.73 8.48 -4.47
N LEU A 68 -14.95 8.26 -3.16
CA LEU A 68 -14.78 6.99 -2.47
C LEU A 68 -16.14 6.36 -2.14
N ASP A 69 -16.59 5.45 -2.98
CA ASP A 69 -17.95 4.90 -2.97
C ASP A 69 -18.00 3.38 -2.78
N ARG A 70 -16.85 2.70 -2.86
CA ARG A 70 -16.77 1.23 -2.82
C ARG A 70 -16.08 0.74 -1.56
N GLU A 71 -16.65 -0.27 -0.93
CA GLU A 71 -15.98 -0.97 0.17
C GLU A 71 -14.77 -1.76 -0.35
N PRO A 72 -13.72 -1.93 0.48
CA PRO A 72 -12.61 -2.81 0.13
C PRO A 72 -13.07 -4.26 -0.08
N PRO A 73 -12.26 -5.08 -0.78
CA PRO A 73 -12.53 -6.50 -0.92
C PRO A 73 -12.71 -7.17 0.45
N ALA A 74 -13.58 -8.18 0.51
CA ALA A 74 -13.73 -8.98 1.71
C ALA A 74 -12.39 -9.62 2.10
N PRO A 75 -12.05 -9.65 3.39
CA PRO A 75 -10.78 -10.21 3.84
C PRO A 75 -10.73 -11.71 3.56
N LEU A 76 -9.57 -12.20 3.11
CA LEU A 76 -9.34 -13.63 3.04
C LEU A 76 -9.33 -14.18 4.48
N GLN A 77 -10.17 -15.18 4.76
CA GLN A 77 -10.28 -15.81 6.09
C GLN A 77 -9.08 -16.74 6.37
N LEU A 78 -7.89 -16.18 6.34
CA LEU A 78 -6.64 -16.90 6.51
C LEU A 78 -5.64 -16.06 7.31
N THR A 79 -4.99 -16.70 8.26
CA THR A 79 -3.81 -16.16 8.95
C THR A 79 -2.58 -16.88 8.44
N LEU A 80 -1.62 -16.13 7.87
CA LEU A 80 -0.36 -16.71 7.43
C LEU A 80 0.63 -16.74 8.57
N ILE A 81 1.12 -17.93 8.92
CA ILE A 81 2.18 -18.12 9.90
C ILE A 81 3.38 -18.74 9.21
N PHE A 82 4.56 -18.12 9.31
CA PHE A 82 5.77 -18.68 8.73
C PHE A 82 7.03 -18.27 9.51
N ALA A 83 8.07 -19.08 9.39
CA ALA A 83 9.37 -18.76 9.99
C ALA A 83 10.02 -17.59 9.26
N MET A 84 10.74 -16.72 10.00
CA MET A 84 11.49 -15.63 9.38
C MET A 84 12.44 -16.16 8.29
N VAL A 85 12.35 -15.55 7.11
CA VAL A 85 13.19 -15.88 5.96
C VAL A 85 14.25 -14.80 5.78
N ARG A 86 15.20 -15.04 4.87
CA ARG A 86 16.21 -14.03 4.49
C ARG A 86 15.53 -12.68 4.18
N PRO A 87 16.06 -11.54 4.66
CA PRO A 87 15.40 -10.24 4.51
C PRO A 87 14.99 -9.87 3.08
N ARG A 88 15.79 -10.25 2.08
CA ARG A 88 15.45 -10.03 0.66
C ARG A 88 14.19 -10.77 0.22
N VAL A 89 14.00 -12.00 0.70
CA VAL A 89 12.83 -12.82 0.39
C VAL A 89 11.63 -12.34 1.19
N PHE A 90 11.83 -11.95 2.46
CA PHE A 90 10.77 -11.46 3.33
C PHE A 90 10.02 -10.26 2.73
N LYS A 91 10.74 -9.29 2.15
CA LYS A 91 10.17 -8.15 1.41
C LYS A 91 9.20 -8.59 0.29
N ARG A 92 9.58 -9.63 -0.46
CA ARG A 92 8.78 -10.19 -1.55
C ARG A 92 7.55 -10.90 -1.01
N VAL A 93 7.71 -11.70 0.04
CA VAL A 93 6.60 -12.38 0.71
C VAL A 93 5.56 -11.36 1.16
N LEU A 94 5.96 -10.31 1.91
CA LEU A 94 5.04 -9.26 2.37
C LEU A 94 4.24 -8.63 1.23
N THR A 95 4.91 -8.28 0.13
CA THR A 95 4.22 -7.67 -1.01
C THR A 95 3.20 -8.63 -1.62
N GLN A 96 3.59 -9.89 -1.85
CA GLN A 96 2.75 -10.89 -2.51
C GLN A 96 1.55 -11.32 -1.66
N VAL A 97 1.77 -11.61 -0.38
CA VAL A 97 0.69 -12.08 0.51
C VAL A 97 -0.33 -10.99 0.78
N THR A 98 0.12 -9.72 0.81
CA THR A 98 -0.78 -8.57 0.92
C THR A 98 -1.63 -8.41 -0.33
N ALA A 99 -1.04 -8.55 -1.52
CA ALA A 99 -1.77 -8.50 -2.78
C ALA A 99 -2.80 -9.66 -2.93
N MET A 100 -2.59 -10.77 -2.23
CA MET A 100 -3.53 -11.90 -2.15
C MET A 100 -4.67 -11.69 -1.15
N GLY A 101 -4.72 -10.56 -0.44
CA GLY A 101 -5.80 -10.24 0.51
C GLY A 101 -5.64 -10.83 1.91
N ILE A 102 -4.47 -11.36 2.26
CA ILE A 102 -4.19 -11.86 3.62
C ILE A 102 -4.10 -10.68 4.58
N LYS A 103 -4.93 -10.69 5.64
CA LYS A 103 -5.01 -9.58 6.61
C LYS A 103 -4.20 -9.77 7.89
N LYS A 104 -3.72 -10.99 8.14
CA LYS A 104 -2.93 -11.29 9.34
C LYS A 104 -1.74 -12.16 8.99
N ILE A 105 -0.56 -11.67 9.35
CA ILE A 105 0.73 -12.29 9.07
C ILE A 105 1.50 -12.42 10.39
N VAL A 106 1.90 -13.63 10.73
CA VAL A 106 2.71 -13.92 11.93
C VAL A 106 4.05 -14.50 11.49
N VAL A 107 5.12 -13.81 11.87
CA VAL A 107 6.49 -14.20 11.56
C VAL A 107 7.11 -14.73 12.84
N VAL A 108 7.47 -16.01 12.84
CA VAL A 108 7.98 -16.70 14.03
C VAL A 108 9.45 -17.07 13.88
N ASN A 109 10.10 -17.31 15.00
CA ASN A 109 11.40 -17.97 15.01
C ASN A 109 11.26 -19.49 14.88
N SER A 110 12.29 -20.11 14.31
CA SER A 110 12.41 -21.56 14.24
C SER A 110 13.89 -21.94 14.26
N PHE A 111 14.18 -23.22 14.51
CA PHE A 111 15.54 -23.73 14.68
C PHE A 111 16.53 -23.32 13.58
N ARG A 112 16.07 -23.17 12.33
CA ARG A 112 16.92 -22.87 11.17
C ARG A 112 17.01 -21.38 10.82
N VAL A 113 16.38 -20.49 11.59
CA VAL A 113 16.43 -19.04 11.32
C VAL A 113 17.75 -18.48 11.84
N GLU A 114 18.47 -17.77 10.97
CA GLU A 114 19.66 -17.04 11.39
C GLU A 114 19.28 -15.87 12.30
N LYS A 115 19.89 -15.81 13.50
CA LYS A 115 19.63 -14.75 14.49
C LYS A 115 19.84 -13.33 13.93
N SER A 116 20.74 -13.18 12.96
CA SER A 116 21.04 -11.91 12.30
C SER A 116 19.85 -11.35 11.52
N PHE A 117 18.93 -12.19 11.03
CA PHE A 117 17.77 -11.74 10.25
C PHE A 117 16.82 -10.88 11.10
N TRP A 118 16.74 -11.14 12.40
CA TRP A 118 15.94 -10.36 13.35
C TRP A 118 16.47 -8.96 13.62
N LYS A 119 17.71 -8.67 13.24
CA LYS A 119 18.31 -7.33 13.31
C LYS A 119 18.15 -6.53 12.02
N SER A 120 17.43 -7.08 11.04
CA SER A 120 17.30 -6.43 9.73
C SER A 120 16.35 -5.23 9.80
N PRO A 121 16.70 -4.09 9.16
CA PRO A 121 15.83 -2.91 9.10
C PRO A 121 14.52 -3.16 8.35
N VAL A 122 14.36 -4.31 7.68
CA VAL A 122 13.08 -4.69 7.08
C VAL A 122 11.96 -4.87 8.11
N LEU A 123 12.32 -5.17 9.37
CA LEU A 123 11.37 -5.39 10.46
C LEU A 123 10.90 -4.07 11.11
N GLU A 124 11.50 -2.95 10.74
CA GLU A 124 11.05 -1.63 11.17
C GLU A 124 9.67 -1.31 10.57
N LYS A 125 8.82 -0.63 11.34
CA LYS A 125 7.43 -0.33 10.97
C LYS A 125 7.30 0.36 9.62
N GLU A 126 8.14 1.35 9.35
CA GLU A 126 8.14 2.10 8.07
C GLU A 126 8.50 1.21 6.89
N SER A 127 9.52 0.35 7.08
CA SER A 127 9.97 -0.60 6.06
C SER A 127 8.91 -1.64 5.75
N LEU A 128 8.27 -2.21 6.78
CA LEU A 128 7.13 -3.12 6.62
C LEU A 128 6.01 -2.45 5.84
N ASN A 129 5.56 -1.28 6.30
CA ASN A 129 4.48 -0.52 5.68
C ASN A 129 4.73 -0.29 4.19
N LYS A 130 5.95 0.06 3.79
CA LYS A 130 6.30 0.26 2.38
C LYS A 130 5.97 -0.96 1.50
N TYR A 131 6.27 -2.19 1.96
CA TYR A 131 5.99 -3.40 1.18
C TYR A 131 4.52 -3.81 1.26
N LEU A 132 3.85 -3.56 2.40
CA LEU A 132 2.40 -3.79 2.54
C LEU A 132 1.61 -2.87 1.60
N ILE A 133 1.89 -1.56 1.62
CA ILE A 133 1.27 -0.57 0.72
C ILE A 133 1.46 -0.98 -0.74
N ARG A 134 2.68 -1.36 -1.14
CA ARG A 134 2.93 -1.83 -2.51
C ARG A 134 2.10 -3.08 -2.87
N GLY A 135 1.91 -3.99 -1.92
CA GLY A 135 1.05 -5.16 -2.12
C GLY A 135 -0.41 -4.78 -2.29
N LEU A 136 -0.91 -3.85 -1.48
CA LEU A 136 -2.29 -3.34 -1.57
C LEU A 136 -2.55 -2.60 -2.89
N GLU A 137 -1.60 -1.79 -3.36
CA GLU A 137 -1.68 -1.09 -4.65
C GLU A 137 -1.85 -2.08 -5.82
N GLN A 138 -1.20 -3.24 -5.74
CA GLN A 138 -1.29 -4.33 -6.73
C GLN A 138 -2.57 -5.16 -6.57
N GLY A 139 -2.97 -5.42 -5.31
CA GLY A 139 -4.16 -6.20 -4.95
C GLY A 139 -5.49 -5.44 -5.07
N GLN A 140 -5.45 -4.13 -5.34
CA GLN A 140 -6.62 -3.25 -5.35
C GLN A 140 -7.42 -3.32 -4.04
N ASP A 141 -6.68 -3.18 -2.94
CA ASP A 141 -7.20 -3.27 -1.58
C ASP A 141 -6.69 -2.07 -0.79
N THR A 142 -7.36 -1.73 0.30
CA THR A 142 -7.02 -0.60 1.16
C THR A 142 -6.74 -1.01 2.59
N ILE A 143 -7.09 -2.23 3.00
CA ILE A 143 -6.96 -2.67 4.39
C ILE A 143 -5.58 -3.24 4.62
N VAL A 144 -4.76 -2.50 5.39
CA VAL A 144 -3.38 -2.87 5.72
C VAL A 144 -3.35 -4.11 6.62
N PRO A 145 -2.60 -5.16 6.26
CA PRO A 145 -2.48 -6.35 7.11
C PRO A 145 -1.78 -6.07 8.44
N GLU A 146 -2.21 -6.77 9.48
CA GLU A 146 -1.48 -6.85 10.74
C GLU A 146 -0.26 -7.78 10.58
N VAL A 147 0.93 -7.29 10.94
CA VAL A 147 2.16 -8.08 10.95
C VAL A 147 2.66 -8.24 12.39
N LEU A 148 2.64 -9.48 12.89
CA LEU A 148 3.11 -9.85 14.22
C LEU A 148 4.48 -10.51 14.13
N ILE A 149 5.47 -9.88 14.75
CA ILE A 149 6.83 -10.42 14.85
C ILE A 149 6.99 -11.17 16.18
N ARG A 150 7.46 -12.42 16.13
CA ARG A 150 7.70 -13.32 17.27
C ARG A 150 9.10 -13.95 17.16
N PRO A 151 10.15 -13.22 17.57
CA PRO A 151 11.55 -13.64 17.43
C PRO A 151 11.95 -14.76 18.39
#